data_AF-A0A4R6UJF4-F1
#
_entry.id   AF-A0A4R6UJF4-F1
#
_cell.length_a   1.000
_cell.length_b   1.000
_cell.length_c   1.000
_cell.angle_alpha   90.00
_cell.angle_beta   90.00
_cell.angle_gamma   90.00
#
_symmetry.space_group_name_H-M   'P 1'
#
loop_
_entity.id
_entity.type
_entity.pdbx_description
1 polymer ?
#
loop_
_entity_poly.entity_id
_entity_poly.type
_entity_poly.pdbx_seq_one_letter_code
_entity_poly.pdbx_strand_id
1 'polypeptide(L)'
;MNDYRTYDVVAKTPEQLASLRRITLVVYILYALSWLIGISAIVAIVINYVKREDAAGTLYESHFTWQIRTFWWALLWCVVGVLSLVVLVGAVILFATAVWSIYRIVKGWLYWNDHKPMPV
;
A
#
# COMPACT_ATOMS: atom_id res chain seq x y z
N MET A 1 -11.82 -12.83 44.29
CA MET A 1 -10.75 -13.24 43.36
C MET A 1 -11.12 -12.68 42.01
N ASN A 2 -10.51 -11.56 41.59
CA ASN A 2 -10.93 -10.80 40.41
C ASN A 2 -10.16 -11.31 39.18
N ASP A 3 -10.78 -12.18 38.37
CA ASP A 3 -10.23 -12.63 37.08
C ASP A 3 -10.57 -11.64 35.96
N TYR A 4 -10.08 -10.40 36.10
CA TYR A 4 -10.10 -9.42 35.02
C TYR A 4 -8.82 -9.46 34.18
N ARG A 5 -8.03 -10.53 34.26
CA ARG A 5 -6.63 -10.55 33.78
C ARG A 5 -6.40 -11.37 32.51
N THR A 6 -7.45 -11.85 31.85
CA THR A 6 -7.29 -12.90 30.83
C THR A 6 -7.55 -12.48 29.38
N TYR A 7 -8.04 -11.26 29.09
CA TYR A 7 -8.23 -10.79 27.70
C TYR A 7 -8.03 -9.29 27.50
N ASP A 8 -6.90 -8.75 27.94
CA ASP A 8 -6.41 -7.50 27.36
C ASP A 8 -5.81 -7.82 25.99
N VAL A 9 -6.66 -8.09 25.00
CA VAL A 9 -6.30 -7.81 23.60
C VAL A 9 -6.19 -6.29 23.55
N VAL A 10 -5.04 -5.75 23.99
CA VAL A 10 -4.86 -4.31 24.15
C VAL A 10 -5.06 -3.68 22.77
N ALA A 11 -6.22 -3.05 22.59
CA ALA A 11 -6.51 -2.28 21.41
C ALA A 11 -5.39 -1.24 21.24
N LYS A 12 -4.95 -1.05 19.99
CA LYS A 12 -3.85 -0.10 19.67
C LYS A 12 -4.15 1.26 20.28
N THR A 13 -3.15 1.86 20.94
CA THR A 13 -3.29 3.18 21.57
C THR A 13 -3.54 4.26 20.51
N PRO A 14 -4.12 5.43 20.87
CA PRO A 14 -4.30 6.53 19.94
C PRO A 14 -3.01 6.99 19.25
N GLU A 15 -1.88 6.94 19.96
CA GLU A 15 -0.56 7.27 19.43
C GLU A 15 -0.09 6.26 18.38
N GLN A 16 -0.29 4.96 18.64
CA GLN A 16 0.02 3.89 17.68
C GLN A 16 -0.82 4.04 16.41
N LEU A 17 -2.11 4.34 16.55
CA LEU A 17 -3.00 4.59 15.42
C LEU A 17 -2.59 5.83 14.62
N ALA A 18 -2.19 6.91 15.29
CA ALA A 18 -1.68 8.11 14.61
C ALA A 18 -0.37 7.84 13.87
N SER A 19 0.52 7.03 14.44
CA SER A 19 1.76 6.59 13.78
C SER A 19 1.47 5.75 12.54
N LEU A 20 0.56 4.76 12.63
CA LEU A 20 0.12 3.95 11.49
C LEU A 20 -0.53 4.80 10.40
N ARG A 21 -1.30 5.83 10.79
CA ARG A 21 -1.86 6.79 9.85
C ARG A 21 -0.75 7.48 9.06
N ARG A 22 0.25 8.03 9.75
CA ARG A 22 1.38 8.72 9.10
C ARG A 22 2.17 7.78 8.20
N ILE A 23 2.48 6.57 8.66
CA ILE A 23 3.26 5.62 7.86
C ILE A 23 2.50 5.18 6.61
N THR A 24 1.18 5.00 6.70
CA THR A 24 0.33 4.69 5.54
C THR A 24 0.42 5.77 4.46
N LEU A 25 0.39 7.05 4.88
CA LEU A 25 0.57 8.18 3.95
C LEU A 25 1.99 8.20 3.36
N VAL A 26 3.02 8.01 4.19
CA VAL A 26 4.42 7.97 3.72
C VAL A 26 4.59 6.90 2.64
N VAL A 27 4.00 5.72 2.80
CA VAL A 27 4.05 4.66 1.79
C VAL A 27 3.35 5.08 0.49
N TYR A 28 2.20 5.77 0.55
CA TYR A 28 1.57 6.33 -0.66
C TYR A 28 2.46 7.35 -1.36
N ILE A 29 3.11 8.24 -0.60
CA ILE A 29 4.04 9.24 -1.15
C ILE A 29 5.24 8.56 -1.80
N LEU A 30 5.82 7.53 -1.17
CA LEU A 30 6.96 6.81 -1.72
C LEU A 30 6.62 6.10 -3.04
N TYR A 31 5.42 5.52 -3.16
CA TYR A 31 4.91 4.98 -4.43
C TYR A 31 4.62 6.07 -5.47
N ALA A 32 4.17 7.26 -5.06
CA ALA A 32 4.03 8.38 -6.00
C ALA A 32 5.40 8.81 -6.53
N LEU A 33 6.40 8.94 -5.65
CA LEU A 33 7.77 9.31 -6.01
C LEU A 33 8.48 8.26 -6.87
N SER A 34 8.04 6.99 -6.85
CA SER A 34 8.72 5.95 -7.65
C SER A 34 8.58 6.16 -9.15
N TRP A 35 7.62 6.98 -9.59
CA TRP A 35 7.53 7.45 -10.97
C TRP A 35 8.70 8.32 -11.41
N LEU A 36 9.42 8.94 -10.46
CA LEU A 36 10.59 9.77 -10.71
C LEU A 36 11.90 9.01 -10.48
N ILE A 37 11.96 8.23 -9.40
CA ILE A 37 13.22 7.66 -8.89
C ILE A 37 13.24 6.13 -8.81
N GLY A 38 12.14 5.43 -9.11
CA GLY A 38 12.03 3.95 -9.16
C GLY A 38 12.24 3.24 -7.81
N ILE A 39 13.44 3.39 -7.23
CA ILE A 39 13.91 2.77 -5.99
C ILE A 39 12.99 3.03 -4.79
N SER A 40 12.27 4.15 -4.76
CA SER A 40 11.34 4.45 -3.66
C SER A 40 10.18 3.45 -3.57
N ALA A 41 9.81 2.75 -4.67
CA ALA A 41 8.82 1.67 -4.63
C ALA A 41 9.32 0.48 -3.81
N ILE A 42 10.63 0.21 -3.84
CA ILE A 42 11.26 -0.86 -3.05
C ILE A 42 11.22 -0.50 -1.57
N VAL A 43 11.56 0.75 -1.22
CA VAL A 43 11.43 1.24 0.16
C VAL A 43 9.98 1.15 0.64
N ALA A 44 9.02 1.55 -0.19
CA ALA A 44 7.60 1.49 0.13
C ALA A 44 7.11 0.06 0.42
N ILE A 45 7.47 -0.92 -0.42
CA ILE A 45 7.05 -2.32 -0.21
C ILE A 45 7.72 -2.95 1.02
N VAL A 46 8.96 -2.59 1.32
CA VAL A 46 9.65 -3.03 2.54
C VAL A 46 8.92 -2.50 3.77
N ILE A 47 8.60 -1.20 3.82
CA ILE A 47 7.84 -0.61 4.94
C ILE A 47 6.48 -1.32 5.09
N ASN A 48 5.79 -1.58 3.99
CA ASN A 48 4.53 -2.32 3.99
C ASN A 48 4.65 -3.66 4.71
N TYR A 49 5.63 -4.49 4.34
CA TYR A 49 5.78 -5.80 4.99
C TYR A 49 6.26 -5.70 6.44
N VAL A 50 7.22 -4.82 6.73
CA VAL A 50 7.75 -4.62 8.09
C VAL A 50 6.67 -4.13 9.06
N LYS A 51 5.75 -3.28 8.59
CA LYS A 51 4.69 -2.69 9.42
C LYS A 51 3.32 -3.36 9.26
N ARG A 52 3.24 -4.47 8.51
CA ARG A 52 1.99 -5.18 8.24
C ARG A 52 1.34 -5.72 9.51
N GLU A 53 2.13 -6.38 10.36
CA GLU A 53 1.64 -6.92 11.64
C GLU A 53 1.21 -5.80 12.58
N ASP A 54 1.91 -4.67 12.56
CA ASP A 54 1.53 -3.49 13.32
C ASP A 54 0.17 -2.92 12.88
N ALA A 55 -0.19 -3.07 11.61
CA ALA A 55 -1.47 -2.58 11.07
C ALA A 55 -2.63 -3.55 11.31
N ALA A 56 -2.38 -4.81 11.69
CA ALA A 56 -3.41 -5.84 11.83
C ALA A 56 -4.49 -5.45 12.86
N GLY A 57 -5.75 -5.71 12.52
CA GLY A 57 -6.91 -5.34 13.34
C GLY A 57 -7.21 -3.84 13.38
N THR A 58 -6.50 -3.03 12.58
CA THR A 58 -6.76 -1.59 12.45
C THR A 58 -7.34 -1.25 11.08
N LEU A 59 -7.91 -0.06 10.95
CA LEU A 59 -8.37 0.48 9.66
C LEU A 59 -7.28 0.42 8.57
N TYR A 60 -6.03 0.62 8.96
CA TYR A 60 -4.89 0.69 8.04
C TYR A 60 -4.47 -0.68 7.49
N GLU A 61 -4.91 -1.79 8.07
CA GLU A 61 -4.64 -3.15 7.54
C GLU A 61 -5.06 -3.27 6.06
N SER A 62 -6.24 -2.73 5.75
CA SER A 62 -6.78 -2.69 4.39
C SER A 62 -5.93 -1.81 3.46
N HIS A 63 -5.38 -0.69 3.95
CA HIS A 63 -4.48 0.16 3.17
C HIS A 63 -3.17 -0.54 2.85
N PHE A 64 -2.56 -1.21 3.84
CA PHE A 64 -1.34 -1.99 3.65
C PHE A 64 -1.55 -3.10 2.63
N THR A 65 -2.65 -3.84 2.75
CA THR A 65 -3.02 -4.89 1.77
C THR A 65 -3.23 -4.31 0.38
N TRP A 66 -3.92 -3.17 0.27
CA TRP A 66 -4.14 -2.46 -0.99
C TRP A 66 -2.81 -2.05 -1.65
N GLN A 67 -1.91 -1.44 -0.87
CA GLN A 67 -0.59 -0.97 -1.29
C GLN A 67 0.32 -2.13 -1.73
N ILE A 68 0.40 -3.21 -0.94
CA ILE A 68 1.15 -4.43 -1.28
C ILE A 68 0.67 -5.01 -2.61
N ARG A 69 -0.65 -5.15 -2.79
CA ARG A 69 -1.22 -5.62 -4.06
C ARG A 69 -0.91 -4.67 -5.21
N THR A 70 -0.84 -3.35 -4.98
CA THR A 70 -0.52 -2.37 -6.03
C THR A 70 0.88 -2.62 -6.56
N PHE A 71 1.84 -2.81 -5.66
CA PHE A 71 3.21 -3.11 -6.03
C PHE A 71 3.31 -4.39 -6.87
N TRP A 72 2.75 -5.51 -6.41
CA TRP A 72 2.93 -6.79 -7.11
C TRP A 72 2.22 -6.84 -8.46
N TRP A 73 1.02 -6.28 -8.57
CA TRP A 73 0.34 -6.18 -9.87
C TRP A 73 1.05 -5.21 -10.80
N ALA A 74 1.52 -4.04 -10.31
CA ALA A 74 2.30 -3.12 -11.13
C ALA A 74 3.60 -3.78 -11.62
N LEU A 75 4.33 -4.48 -10.75
CA LEU A 75 5.54 -5.19 -11.11
C LEU A 75 5.27 -6.27 -12.16
N LEU A 76 4.23 -7.09 -11.96
CA LEU A 76 3.82 -8.12 -12.92
C LEU A 76 3.54 -7.51 -14.29
N TRP A 77 2.68 -6.50 -14.37
CA TRP A 77 2.31 -5.89 -15.65
C TRP A 77 3.46 -5.10 -16.29
N CYS A 78 4.36 -4.52 -15.48
CA CYS A 78 5.60 -3.93 -15.99
C CYS A 78 6.48 -4.99 -16.65
N VAL A 79 6.69 -6.15 -16.00
CA VAL A 79 7.48 -7.25 -16.59
C VAL A 79 6.83 -7.75 -17.88
N VAL A 80 5.52 -8.01 -17.86
CA VAL A 80 4.76 -8.43 -19.06
C VAL A 80 4.86 -7.38 -20.16
N GLY A 81 4.70 -6.11 -19.83
CA GLY A 81 4.78 -4.99 -20.77
C GLY A 81 6.16 -4.86 -21.41
N VAL A 82 7.24 -4.96 -20.63
CA VAL A 82 8.62 -4.92 -21.14
C VAL A 82 8.90 -6.11 -22.07
N LEU A 83 8.52 -7.33 -21.67
CA LEU A 83 8.74 -8.53 -22.48
C LEU A 83 7.95 -8.51 -23.80
N SER A 84 6.78 -7.86 -23.81
CA SER A 84 5.92 -7.73 -25.00
C SER A 84 6.22 -6.49 -25.86
N LEU A 85 7.28 -5.72 -25.56
CA LEU A 85 7.71 -4.62 -26.42
C LEU A 85 8.14 -5.11 -27.82
N VAL A 86 8.64 -6.34 -27.91
CA VAL A 86 9.07 -6.98 -29.17
C VAL A 86 7.94 -7.04 -30.21
N VAL A 87 6.68 -7.14 -29.76
CA VAL A 87 5.48 -7.23 -30.61
C VAL A 87 4.67 -5.93 -30.66
N LEU A 88 5.26 -4.79 -30.25
CA LEU A 88 4.66 -3.44 -30.19
C LEU A 88 3.44 -3.26 -29.26
N VAL A 89 2.90 -4.34 -28.66
CA VAL A 89 1.79 -4.27 -27.70
C VAL A 89 2.26 -3.81 -26.31
N GLY A 90 3.54 -4.02 -25.97
CA GLY A 90 4.09 -3.70 -24.65
C GLY A 90 3.90 -2.25 -24.21
N ALA A 91 3.98 -1.29 -25.13
CA ALA A 91 3.79 0.13 -24.81
C ALA A 91 2.38 0.42 -24.26
N VAL A 92 1.34 -0.25 -24.81
CA VAL A 92 -0.04 -0.11 -24.34
C VAL A 92 -0.20 -0.70 -22.94
N ILE A 93 0.40 -1.86 -22.68
CA ILE A 93 0.37 -2.52 -21.36
C ILE A 93 1.06 -1.64 -20.32
N LEU A 94 2.24 -1.09 -20.64
CA LEU A 94 2.98 -0.21 -19.73
C LEU A 94 2.20 1.08 -19.43
N PHE A 95 1.59 1.70 -20.45
CA PHE A 95 0.76 2.88 -20.26
C PHE A 95 -0.48 2.59 -19.40
N ALA A 96 -1.18 1.49 -19.67
CA ALA A 96 -2.32 1.05 -18.86
C ALA A 96 -1.92 0.78 -17.40
N THR A 97 -0.77 0.13 -17.19
CA THR A 97 -0.19 -0.12 -15.86
C THR A 97 0.10 1.18 -15.13
N ALA A 98 0.61 2.19 -15.84
CA ALA A 98 0.88 3.50 -15.28
C ALA A 98 -0.39 4.21 -14.79
N VAL A 99 -1.38 4.34 -15.67
CA VAL A 99 -2.67 4.96 -15.35
C VAL A 99 -3.36 4.23 -14.20
N TRP A 100 -3.40 2.89 -14.25
CA TRP A 100 -3.99 2.06 -13.21
C TRP A 100 -3.29 2.24 -11.85
N SER A 101 -1.95 2.28 -11.83
CA SER A 101 -1.19 2.45 -10.59
C SER A 101 -1.41 3.84 -9.97
N ILE A 102 -1.42 4.89 -10.80
CA ILE A 102 -1.71 6.26 -10.34
C ILE A 102 -3.11 6.34 -9.74
N TYR A 103 -4.12 5.78 -10.43
CA TYR A 103 -5.48 5.68 -9.90
C TYR A 103 -5.51 5.00 -8.52
N ARG A 104 -4.82 3.86 -8.36
CA ARG A 104 -4.80 3.10 -7.11
C ARG A 104 -4.15 3.88 -5.96
N ILE A 105 -3.10 4.65 -6.24
CA ILE A 105 -2.43 5.52 -5.27
C ILE A 105 -3.35 6.67 -4.87
N VAL A 106 -3.94 7.39 -5.82
CA VAL A 106 -4.85 8.51 -5.56
C VAL A 106 -6.08 8.06 -4.78
N LYS A 107 -6.74 6.97 -5.21
CA LYS A 107 -7.89 6.41 -4.48
C LYS A 107 -7.50 6.02 -3.05
N GLY A 108 -6.34 5.41 -2.89
CA GLY A 108 -5.81 5.01 -1.59
C GLY A 108 -5.54 6.19 -0.65
N TRP A 109 -4.99 7.28 -1.18
CA TRP A 109 -4.80 8.53 -0.44
C TRP A 109 -6.16 9.10 -0.03
N LEU A 110 -7.11 9.24 -0.95
CA LEU A 110 -8.43 9.82 -0.65
C LEU A 110 -9.15 9.05 0.48
N TYR A 111 -9.13 7.72 0.43
CA TYR A 111 -9.74 6.90 1.48
C TYR A 111 -9.03 7.04 2.83
N TRP A 112 -7.70 7.15 2.82
CA TRP A 112 -6.92 7.40 4.03
C TRP A 112 -7.23 8.77 4.64
N ASN A 113 -7.42 9.78 3.78
CA ASN A 113 -7.78 11.13 4.20
C ASN A 113 -9.19 11.19 4.79
N ASP A 114 -10.10 10.42 4.21
CA ASP A 114 -11.50 10.28 4.61
C ASP A 114 -11.72 9.34 5.81
N HIS A 115 -10.66 8.75 6.37
CA HIS A 115 -10.72 7.73 7.43
C HIS A 115 -11.61 6.53 7.06
N LYS A 116 -11.52 6.08 5.82
CA LYS A 116 -12.25 4.90 5.30
C LYS A 116 -11.30 3.75 5.02
N PRO A 117 -11.69 2.49 5.30
CA PRO A 117 -10.90 1.33 4.93
C PRO A 117 -10.91 1.13 3.40
N MET A 118 -9.86 0.51 2.87
CA MET A 118 -9.81 0.12 1.46
C MET A 118 -10.69 -1.10 1.18
N PRO A 119 -11.38 -1.15 0.02
CA PRO A 119 -12.04 -2.37 -0.44
C PRO A 119 -10.97 -3.36 -0.93
N VAL A 120 -10.62 -4.33 -0.09
CA VAL A 120 -9.59 -5.36 -0.34
C VAL A 120 -10.19 -6.76 -0.38
#